data_AF-A0A955VSK1-F1
#
_entry.id   AF-A0A955VSK1-F1
#
_cell.length_a   1.000
_cell.length_b   1.000
_cell.length_c   1.000
_cell.angle_alpha   90.00
_cell.angle_beta   90.00
_cell.angle_gamma   90.00
#
_symmetry.space_group_name_H-M   'P 1'
#
loop_
_entity.id
_entity.type
_entity.pdbx_description
1 polymer ?
#
loop_
_entity_poly.entity_id
_entity_poly.type
_entity_poly.pdbx_seq_one_letter_code
_entity_poly.pdbx_strand_id
1 'polypeptide(L)' 'GDVIVGLGGFTVKSSDDLLRALENHDPGDSVEVVYRRDGVTGRSALRLEPPRDE' A
#
# COMPACT_ATOMS: atom_id res chain seq x y z
N GLY A 1 -4.84 -14.98 3.56
CA GLY A 1 -5.31 -13.58 3.53
C GLY A 1 -4.12 -12.68 3.73
N ASP A 2 -4.15 -11.46 3.18
CA ASP A 2 -2.97 -10.58 3.16
C ASP A 2 -3.16 -9.42 4.12
N VAL A 3 -2.10 -9.12 4.87
CA VAL A 3 -2.08 -7.96 5.75
C VAL A 3 -1.02 -7.01 5.23
N ILE A 4 -1.43 -5.85 4.76
CA ILE A 4 -0.49 -4.78 4.42
C ILE A 4 0.12 -4.25 5.71
N VAL A 5 1.44 -4.24 5.78
CA VAL A 5 2.21 -3.79 6.95
C VAL A 5 3.12 -2.60 6.61
N GLY A 6 3.21 -2.23 5.33
CA GLY A 6 3.90 -1.03 4.91
C GLY A 6 3.62 -0.64 3.46
N LEU A 7 3.81 0.63 3.16
CA LEU A 7 3.61 1.22 1.84
C LEU A 7 4.60 2.39 1.65
N GLY A 8 5.39 2.39 0.58
CA GLY A 8 6.28 3.50 0.24
C GLY A 8 7.32 3.86 1.32
N GLY A 9 7.71 2.89 2.16
CA GLY A 9 8.57 3.13 3.32
C GLY A 9 7.84 3.57 4.60
N PHE A 10 6.53 3.81 4.55
CA PHE A 10 5.69 4.03 5.72
C PHE A 10 5.25 2.70 6.34
N THR A 11 5.27 2.62 7.67
CA THR A 11 4.73 1.46 8.39
C THR A 11 3.23 1.64 8.56
N VAL A 12 2.45 0.68 8.09
CA VAL A 12 0.99 0.69 8.17
C VAL A 12 0.57 -0.22 9.31
N LYS A 13 -0.13 0.33 10.32
CA LYS A 13 -0.66 -0.44 11.46
C LYS A 13 -2.18 -0.53 11.46
N SER A 14 -2.83 0.45 10.84
CA SER A 14 -4.28 0.58 10.75
C SER A 14 -4.71 1.01 9.35
N SER A 15 -5.99 0.83 9.04
CA SER A 15 -6.57 1.30 7.77
C SER A 15 -6.41 2.80 7.55
N ASP A 16 -6.47 3.60 8.62
CA ASP A 16 -6.21 5.05 8.57
C ASP A 16 -4.76 5.38 8.17
N ASP A 17 -3.77 4.61 8.66
CA ASP A 17 -2.38 4.81 8.25
C ASP A 17 -2.19 4.49 6.78
N LEU A 18 -2.89 3.47 6.28
CA LEU A 18 -2.85 3.11 4.87
C LEU A 18 -3.42 4.24 4.01
N LEU A 19 -4.57 4.80 4.40
CA LEU A 19 -5.19 5.91 3.69
C LEU A 19 -4.27 7.13 3.68
N ARG A 20 -3.69 7.50 4.83
CA ARG A 20 -2.72 8.60 4.93
C ARG A 20 -1.46 8.38 4.09
N ALA A 21 -0.96 7.15 4.05
CA ALA A 21 0.18 6.82 3.20
C ALA A 21 -0.19 7.00 1.73
N LEU A 22 -1.37 6.53 1.31
CA LEU A 22 -1.88 6.73 -0.04
C LEU A 22 -2.14 8.20 -0.38
N GLU A 23 -2.65 9.01 0.55
CA GLU A 23 -2.87 10.45 0.37
C GLU A 23 -1.57 11.23 0.11
N ASN A 24 -0.42 10.68 0.53
CA ASN A 24 0.89 11.26 0.23
C ASN A 24 1.45 10.85 -1.15
N HIS A 25 0.73 10.02 -1.90
CA HIS A 25 1.12 9.57 -3.23
C HIS A 25 0.08 9.99 -4.27
N ASP A 26 0.57 10.36 -5.45
CA ASP A 26 -0.29 10.71 -6.57
C ASP A 26 -0.75 9.47 -7.35
N PRO A 27 -1.93 9.52 -7.98
CA PRO A 27 -2.33 8.48 -8.91
C PRO A 27 -1.35 8.38 -10.09
N GLY A 28 -0.96 7.16 -10.43
CA GLY A 28 0.07 6.86 -11.42
C GLY A 28 1.46 6.65 -10.83
N ASP A 29 1.65 6.91 -9.54
CA ASP A 29 2.91 6.69 -8.83
C ASP A 29 3.16 5.21 -8.55
N SER A 30 4.43 4.82 -8.50
CA SER A 30 4.83 3.43 -8.22
C SER A 30 5.32 3.31 -6.78
N VAL A 31 4.55 2.61 -5.95
CA VAL A 31 4.81 2.46 -4.52
C VAL A 31 5.17 1.02 -4.18
N GLU A 32 6.16 0.83 -3.31
CA GLU A 32 6.47 -0.50 -2.76
C GLU A 32 5.49 -0.83 -1.64
N VAL A 33 4.73 -1.92 -1.79
CA VAL A 33 3.83 -2.44 -0.78
C VAL A 33 4.46 -3.65 -0.10
N VAL A 34 4.55 -3.58 1.23
CA VAL A 34 4.99 -4.67 2.08
C VAL A 34 3.76 -5.33 2.68
N TYR A 35 3.61 -6.63 2.44
CA TYR A 35 2.47 -7.39 2.92
C TYR A 35 2.92 -8.67 3.61
N ARG A 36 2.12 -9.16 4.55
CA ARG A 36 2.31 -10.46 5.18
C ARG A 36 1.24 -11.41 4.67
N ARG A 37 1.67 -12.46 3.97
CA ARG A 37 0.83 -13.55 3.46
C ARG A 37 1.32 -14.84 4.06
N ASP A 38 0.43 -15.58 4.72
CA ASP A 38 0.72 -16.88 5.34
C ASP A 38 1.94 -16.88 6.30
N GLY A 39 2.11 -15.77 7.02
CA GLY A 39 3.23 -15.57 7.96
C GLY A 39 4.55 -15.13 7.31
N VAL A 40 4.61 -15.11 5.98
CA VAL A 40 5.77 -14.65 5.22
C VAL A 40 5.58 -13.18 4.81
N THR A 41 6.60 -12.37 5.02
CA THR A 41 6.63 -10.99 4.54
C THR A 41 7.08 -10.97 3.08
N GLY A 42 6.21 -10.47 2.20
CA GLY A 42 6.48 -10.18 0.80
C GLY A 42 6.55 -8.68 0.53
N ARG A 43 7.17 -8.32 -0.59
CA ARG A 43 7.22 -6.94 -1.10
C ARG A 43 6.89 -6.96 -2.57
N SER A 44 6.04 -6.04 -3.00
CA SER A 44 5.67 -5.87 -4.40
C SER A 44 5.60 -4.39 -4.73
N ALA A 45 6.15 -4.00 -5.88
CA ALA A 45 5.92 -2.69 -6.45
C ALA A 45 4.55 -2.68 -7.12
N LEU A 46 3.68 -1.75 -6.73
CA LEU A 46 2.37 -1.54 -7.30
C LEU A 46 2.27 -0.11 -7.83
N ARG A 47 1.62 0.04 -8.97
CA ARG A 47 1.28 1.35 -9.51
C ARG A 47 -0.11 1.74 -9.02
N LEU A 48 -0.23 2.92 -8.43
CA LEU A 48 -1.52 3.45 -8.02
C LEU A 48 -2.31 3.82 -9.27
N GLU A 49 -3.49 3.22 -9.44
CA GLU A 49 -4.42 3.63 -10.48
C GLU A 49 -5.28 4.80 -9.96
N PRO A 50 -5.62 5.77 -10.82
CA PRO A 50 -6.60 6.79 -10.46
C PRO A 50 -7.92 6.11 -10.06
N PRO A 51 -8.68 6.72 -9.14
CA PRO A 51 -10.02 6.26 -8.84
C PRO A 51 -10.79 6.17 -10.16
N ARG A 52 -11.41 5.01 -10.42
CA ARG A 52 -12.27 4.89 -11.58
C ARG A 52 -13.48 5.79 -11.32
N ASP A 53 -13.62 6.83 -12.14
CA ASP A 53 -14.86 7.58 -12.21
C ASP A 53 -15.95 6.62 -12.74
N GLU A 54 -16.99 6.37 -11.93
CA GLU A 54 -18.22 5.68 -12.35
C GLU A 54 -19.18 6.63 -13.08
#